data_AF-A0AAV6M574-F1
#
_entry.id   AF-A0AAV6M574-F1
#
_cell.length_a   1.000
_cell.length_b   1.000
_cell.length_c   1.000
_cell.angle_alpha   90.00
_cell.angle_beta   90.00
_cell.angle_gamma   90.00
#
_symmetry.space_group_name_H-M   'P 1'
#
loop_
_entity.id
_entity.type
_entity.pdbx_description
1 polymer ?
#
loop_
_entity_poly.entity_id
_entity_poly.type
_entity_poly.pdbx_seq_one_letter_code
_entity_poly.pdbx_strand_id
1 'polypeptide(L)'
;MEMILSTPSASFFPSCGRTHRRPESPRSHPRKVIAKFDRVLHPKASKSRLTLNAHQRTCECFDLHRDLIPYNDAWSWQKDIVREKIALIDANEECPDSLIVLQHPPVYTLGTNSTEEFLNFDPKDSPFSIYRTERGGEVTYHGPGQIVMYPIINLRNHKMDLHWYLRALEEVIIRVLSSTFSINANRVDGFNGGLGRYSL
;
A
#
# COMPACT_ATOMS: atom_id res chain seq x y z
N MET A 1 -3.60 8.68 -0.55
CA MET A 1 -2.76 8.72 -1.76
C MET A 1 -2.32 7.29 -2.03
N GLU A 2 -2.55 6.77 -3.22
CA GLU A 2 -2.21 5.39 -3.58
C GLU A 2 -0.92 5.43 -4.40
N MET A 3 0.06 4.55 -4.12
CA MET A 3 1.26 4.40 -4.93
C MET A 3 1.12 3.14 -5.78
N ILE A 4 1.47 3.24 -7.07
CA ILE A 4 1.24 2.21 -8.08
C ILE A 4 2.57 1.85 -8.75
N LEU A 5 2.90 0.55 -8.79
CA LEU A 5 4.05 0.00 -9.53
C LEU A 5 3.59 -1.22 -10.35
N SER A 6 3.85 -1.24 -11.65
CA SER A 6 3.60 -2.43 -12.48
C SER A 6 4.78 -3.40 -12.43
N THR A 7 4.50 -4.71 -12.36
CA THR A 7 5.54 -5.75 -12.42
C THR A 7 5.57 -6.44 -13.78
N PRO A 8 6.74 -6.72 -14.37
CA PRO A 8 6.86 -7.62 -15.51
C PRO A 8 6.60 -9.08 -15.04
N SER A 9 5.76 -9.81 -15.76
CA SER A 9 5.31 -11.14 -15.37
C SER A 9 6.40 -12.21 -15.52
N ALA A 10 6.61 -13.02 -14.47
CA ALA A 10 7.37 -14.27 -14.55
C ALA A 10 6.63 -15.39 -13.79
N SER A 11 6.37 -16.50 -14.47
CA SER A 11 5.55 -17.62 -13.99
C SER A 11 6.39 -18.84 -13.66
N PHE A 12 6.32 -19.37 -12.42
CA PHE A 12 6.56 -20.79 -12.10
C PHE A 12 6.16 -21.16 -10.65
N PHE A 13 5.65 -22.38 -10.46
CA PHE A 13 5.34 -23.05 -9.17
C PHE A 13 6.05 -24.43 -9.18
N PRO A 14 6.45 -25.05 -8.04
CA PRO A 14 5.50 -25.89 -7.25
C PRO A 14 5.77 -26.19 -5.74
N SER A 15 4.70 -26.65 -5.07
CA SER A 15 4.55 -27.68 -4.00
C SER A 15 5.31 -27.69 -2.64
N CYS A 16 4.53 -27.43 -1.56
CA CYS A 16 4.28 -28.20 -0.31
C CYS A 16 5.34 -29.12 0.38
N GLY A 17 5.45 -29.03 1.73
CA GLY A 17 6.18 -29.97 2.61
C GLY A 17 6.07 -29.62 4.12
N ARG A 18 6.35 -30.56 5.05
CA ARG A 18 5.85 -30.56 6.45
C ARG A 18 6.94 -30.79 7.53
N THR A 19 6.77 -30.65 8.86
CA THR A 19 6.13 -29.65 9.80
C THR A 19 6.34 -30.16 11.26
N HIS A 20 6.81 -29.37 12.25
CA HIS A 20 6.83 -29.76 13.70
C HIS A 20 6.76 -28.56 14.69
N ARG A 21 6.84 -28.80 16.02
CA ARG A 21 6.15 -28.04 17.12
C ARG A 21 6.89 -26.82 17.75
N ARG A 22 6.14 -26.04 18.56
CA ARG A 22 6.47 -24.80 19.31
C ARG A 22 7.48 -24.97 20.49
N PRO A 23 7.98 -23.86 21.08
CA PRO A 23 7.37 -23.30 22.32
C PRO A 23 7.10 -21.77 22.27
N GLU A 24 6.68 -21.13 23.36
CA GLU A 24 5.97 -19.82 23.40
C GLU A 24 6.29 -18.96 24.66
N SER A 25 5.88 -17.68 24.81
CA SER A 25 4.95 -16.85 23.98
C SER A 25 5.58 -15.54 23.44
N PRO A 26 5.52 -14.31 24.02
CA PRO A 26 4.87 -13.82 25.26
C PRO A 26 3.53 -13.06 25.01
N ARG A 27 3.26 -11.98 25.79
CA ARG A 27 2.10 -11.07 25.82
C ARG A 27 2.56 -9.63 25.45
N SER A 28 1.76 -8.62 25.05
CA SER A 28 0.29 -8.38 25.11
C SER A 28 -0.14 -7.14 24.26
N HIS A 29 -1.47 -6.95 24.10
CA HIS A 29 -2.18 -5.75 23.56
C HIS A 29 -2.34 -5.65 22.02
N PRO A 30 -3.33 -4.88 21.52
CA PRO A 30 -4.70 -5.37 21.37
C PRO A 30 -5.03 -5.79 19.92
N ARG A 31 -5.44 -7.06 19.73
CA ARG A 31 -5.63 -7.65 18.40
C ARG A 31 -7.06 -7.51 17.87
N LYS A 32 -7.30 -6.59 16.93
CA LYS A 32 -8.49 -6.63 16.05
C LYS A 32 -8.16 -6.51 14.56
N VAL A 33 -7.27 -5.60 14.18
CA VAL A 33 -6.87 -5.42 12.76
C VAL A 33 -5.93 -6.56 12.34
N ILE A 34 -4.88 -6.83 13.12
CA ILE A 34 -3.94 -7.94 12.90
C ILE A 34 -4.69 -9.28 12.75
N ALA A 35 -5.75 -9.51 13.53
CA ALA A 35 -6.54 -10.74 13.47
C ALA A 35 -7.35 -10.93 12.16
N LYS A 36 -7.59 -9.87 11.37
CA LYS A 36 -8.13 -9.96 10.01
C LYS A 36 -7.03 -10.39 9.02
N PHE A 37 -5.85 -9.75 9.10
CA PHE A 37 -4.69 -10.11 8.29
C PHE A 37 -4.20 -11.55 8.57
N ASP A 38 -4.16 -11.97 9.83
CA ASP A 38 -3.80 -13.34 10.27
C ASP A 38 -4.64 -14.45 9.64
N ARG A 39 -5.84 -14.16 9.11
CA ARG A 39 -6.69 -15.15 8.40
C ARG A 39 -6.30 -15.35 6.94
N VAL A 40 -5.59 -14.39 6.33
CA VAL A 40 -5.09 -14.46 4.95
C VAL A 40 -3.63 -14.93 4.91
N LEU A 41 -2.87 -14.63 5.97
CA LEU A 41 -1.46 -14.99 6.07
C LEU A 41 -1.23 -16.50 6.30
N HIS A 42 -0.85 -17.21 5.24
CA HIS A 42 -0.17 -18.50 5.39
C HIS A 42 1.18 -18.30 6.13
N PRO A 43 1.56 -19.19 7.07
CA PRO A 43 2.56 -18.87 8.09
C PRO A 43 4.02 -19.02 7.59
N LYS A 44 4.51 -18.07 6.78
CA LYS A 44 5.93 -17.89 6.44
C LYS A 44 6.37 -16.41 6.31
N ALA A 45 5.91 -15.53 7.20
CA ALA A 45 6.50 -14.21 7.37
C ALA A 45 7.90 -14.33 8.02
N SER A 46 8.96 -14.16 7.23
CA SER A 46 10.35 -14.20 7.74
C SER A 46 10.71 -12.89 8.43
N LYS A 47 11.01 -12.93 9.73
CA LYS A 47 11.47 -11.75 10.49
C LYS A 47 12.97 -11.51 10.28
N SER A 48 13.36 -10.91 9.15
CA SER A 48 14.72 -10.42 8.94
C SER A 48 14.93 -9.08 9.64
N ARG A 49 15.60 -9.10 10.80
CA ARG A 49 15.92 -7.88 11.59
C ARG A 49 17.17 -7.19 11.03
N LEU A 50 16.99 -6.27 10.08
CA LEU A 50 18.05 -5.35 9.66
C LEU A 50 18.23 -4.24 10.70
N THR A 51 19.38 -4.19 11.35
CA THR A 51 19.74 -3.14 12.34
C THR A 51 20.32 -1.92 11.62
N LEU A 52 19.63 -0.78 11.67
CA LEU A 52 20.10 0.49 11.09
C LEU A 52 19.70 1.69 11.96
N ASN A 53 20.73 2.28 12.61
CA ASN A 53 20.76 3.57 13.30
C ASN A 53 19.87 3.80 14.55
N ALA A 54 20.36 4.63 15.48
CA ALA A 54 19.69 4.98 16.75
C ALA A 54 18.42 5.87 16.61
N HIS A 55 17.90 6.02 15.39
CA HIS A 55 16.61 6.65 15.09
C HIS A 55 15.71 5.72 14.26
N GLN A 56 15.82 4.41 14.46
CA GLN A 56 15.07 3.39 13.73
C GLN A 56 13.59 3.41 14.11
N ARG A 57 12.83 4.34 13.53
CA ARG A 57 11.37 4.39 13.60
C ARG A 57 10.79 3.08 13.06
N THR A 58 9.89 2.47 13.81
CA THR A 58 9.22 1.25 13.39
C THR A 58 8.12 1.57 12.38
N CYS A 59 8.09 0.79 11.30
CA CYS A 59 7.00 0.78 10.32
C CYS A 59 6.43 -0.64 10.24
N GLU A 60 5.11 -0.75 10.32
CA GLU A 60 4.36 -2.00 10.22
C GLU A 60 4.08 -2.31 8.75
N CYS A 61 4.79 -3.27 8.18
CA CYS A 61 4.60 -3.68 6.79
C CYS A 61 3.64 -4.88 6.71
N PHE A 62 2.49 -4.67 6.08
CA PHE A 62 1.53 -5.70 5.70
C PHE A 62 1.80 -6.10 4.25
N ASP A 63 2.74 -7.00 4.05
CA ASP A 63 3.12 -7.50 2.71
C ASP A 63 2.16 -8.60 2.24
N LEU A 64 1.27 -8.23 1.32
CA LEU A 64 0.34 -9.08 0.58
C LEU A 64 0.57 -8.93 -0.94
N HIS A 65 1.80 -8.61 -1.40
CA HIS A 65 2.10 -8.29 -2.81
C HIS A 65 1.75 -9.40 -3.83
N ARG A 66 1.40 -10.61 -3.35
CA ARG A 66 1.02 -11.76 -4.18
C ARG A 66 -0.49 -12.02 -4.21
N ASP A 67 -1.24 -11.33 -3.37
CA ASP A 67 -2.66 -11.59 -3.12
C ASP A 67 -3.52 -10.56 -3.83
N LEU A 68 -4.59 -11.04 -4.48
CA LEU A 68 -5.63 -10.20 -5.08
C LEU A 68 -6.69 -9.90 -4.02
N ILE A 69 -6.62 -8.71 -3.44
CA ILE A 69 -7.51 -8.27 -2.36
C ILE A 69 -8.65 -7.41 -2.95
N PRO A 70 -9.93 -7.67 -2.63
CA PRO A 70 -11.03 -6.80 -3.03
C PRO A 70 -10.84 -5.35 -2.54
N TYR A 71 -11.13 -4.36 -3.40
CA TYR A 71 -10.85 -2.95 -3.09
C TYR A 71 -11.54 -2.46 -1.80
N ASN A 72 -12.79 -2.87 -1.61
CA ASN A 72 -13.59 -2.56 -0.42
C ASN A 72 -12.96 -3.10 0.88
N ASP A 73 -12.33 -4.28 0.84
CA ASP A 73 -11.70 -4.90 2.01
C ASP A 73 -10.43 -4.14 2.38
N ALA A 74 -9.57 -3.85 1.40
CA ALA A 74 -8.36 -3.04 1.60
C ALA A 74 -8.68 -1.62 2.08
N TRP A 75 -9.72 -0.98 1.54
CA TRP A 75 -10.20 0.33 1.99
C TRP A 75 -10.77 0.29 3.41
N SER A 76 -11.47 -0.79 3.79
CA SER A 76 -11.89 -1.05 5.17
C SER A 76 -10.69 -1.18 6.12
N TRP A 77 -9.62 -1.89 5.70
CA TRP A 77 -8.40 -2.04 6.50
C TRP A 77 -7.65 -0.72 6.67
N GLN A 78 -7.55 0.10 5.62
CA GLN A 78 -7.00 1.46 5.72
C GLN A 78 -7.76 2.28 6.77
N LYS A 79 -9.10 2.25 6.75
CA LYS A 79 -9.95 2.96 7.73
C LYS A 79 -9.84 2.38 9.14
N ASP A 80 -9.65 1.07 9.28
CA ASP A 80 -9.37 0.42 10.57
C ASP A 80 -8.04 0.90 11.15
N ILE A 81 -6.95 0.86 10.36
CA ILE A 81 -5.60 1.28 10.79
C ILE A 81 -5.57 2.79 11.11
N VAL A 82 -6.22 3.64 10.32
CA VAL A 82 -6.29 5.08 10.61
C VAL A 82 -7.00 5.34 11.95
N ARG A 83 -8.09 4.61 12.26
CA ARG A 83 -8.76 4.72 13.57
C ARG A 83 -7.86 4.26 14.72
N GLU A 84 -7.10 3.19 14.54
CA GLU A 84 -6.12 2.71 15.53
C GLU A 84 -5.01 3.73 15.77
N LYS A 85 -4.44 4.33 14.71
CA LYS A 85 -3.42 5.37 14.82
C LYS A 85 -3.91 6.66 15.46
N ILE A 86 -5.15 7.08 15.18
CA ILE A 86 -5.77 8.23 15.86
C ILE A 86 -5.87 7.95 17.37
N ALA A 87 -6.32 6.76 17.78
CA ALA A 87 -6.40 6.40 19.20
C ALA A 87 -5.03 6.40 19.90
N LEU A 88 -3.98 5.89 19.24
CA LEU A 88 -2.60 5.95 19.77
C LEU A 88 -2.11 7.40 19.92
N ILE A 89 -2.38 8.24 18.92
CA ILE A 89 -2.02 9.67 18.93
C ILE A 89 -2.74 10.42 20.06
N ASP A 90 -4.04 10.17 20.24
CA ASP A 90 -4.86 10.82 21.28
C ASP A 90 -4.49 10.34 22.69
N ALA A 91 -4.04 9.09 22.84
CA ALA A 91 -3.47 8.55 24.07
C ALA A 91 -2.02 9.00 24.34
N ASN A 92 -1.40 9.73 23.40
CA ASN A 92 0.03 10.08 23.42
C ASN A 92 0.95 8.84 23.56
N GLU A 93 0.57 7.74 22.92
CA GLU A 93 1.34 6.50 22.82
C GLU A 93 2.22 6.48 21.55
N GLU A 94 3.12 5.50 21.45
CA GLU A 94 3.93 5.31 20.25
C GLU A 94 3.03 4.93 19.07
N CYS A 95 2.90 5.83 18.10
CA CYS A 95 2.21 5.60 16.85
C CYS A 95 3.24 5.32 15.73
N PRO A 96 3.59 4.04 15.45
CA PRO A 96 4.40 3.69 14.29
C PRO A 96 3.68 4.03 12.99
N ASP A 97 4.41 4.10 11.88
CA ASP A 97 3.79 4.16 10.56
C ASP A 97 3.33 2.76 10.11
N SER A 98 2.43 2.68 9.13
CA SER A 98 2.10 1.40 8.47
C SER A 98 2.20 1.52 6.96
N LEU A 99 2.47 0.39 6.30
CA LEU A 99 2.44 0.24 4.86
C LEU A 99 1.69 -1.05 4.52
N ILE A 100 0.62 -0.97 3.74
CA ILE A 100 0.01 -2.15 3.09
C ILE A 100 0.57 -2.24 1.66
N VAL A 101 0.97 -3.42 1.23
CA VAL A 101 1.40 -3.72 -0.14
C VAL A 101 0.54 -4.87 -0.66
N LEU A 102 -0.17 -4.70 -1.78
CA LEU A 102 -1.11 -5.70 -2.30
C LEU A 102 -1.31 -5.58 -3.81
N GLN A 103 -2.18 -6.43 -4.37
CA GLN A 103 -2.78 -6.23 -5.70
C GLN A 103 -4.31 -6.23 -5.59
N HIS A 104 -4.99 -5.68 -6.60
CA HIS A 104 -6.46 -5.73 -6.69
C HIS A 104 -6.92 -6.59 -7.88
N PRO A 105 -8.06 -7.28 -7.77
CA PRO A 105 -8.86 -7.65 -8.95
C PRO A 105 -9.19 -6.40 -9.79
N PRO A 106 -9.54 -6.55 -11.08
CA PRO A 106 -9.91 -5.42 -11.95
C PRO A 106 -10.96 -4.50 -11.32
N VAL A 107 -10.61 -3.23 -11.14
CA VAL A 107 -11.44 -2.24 -10.44
C VAL A 107 -11.13 -0.82 -10.92
N TYR A 108 -12.16 0.00 -11.07
CA TYR A 108 -12.04 1.44 -11.25
C TYR A 108 -12.28 2.18 -9.94
N THR A 109 -11.44 3.16 -9.63
CA THR A 109 -11.67 4.07 -8.50
C THR A 109 -11.82 5.49 -9.00
N LEU A 110 -12.80 6.22 -8.48
CA LEU A 110 -13.06 7.62 -8.77
C LEU A 110 -12.63 8.43 -7.55
N GLY A 111 -11.66 9.31 -7.73
CA GLY A 111 -11.26 10.28 -6.71
C GLY A 111 -12.23 11.46 -6.61
N THR A 112 -11.96 12.37 -5.67
CA THR A 112 -12.81 13.54 -5.37
C THR A 112 -13.06 14.45 -6.57
N ASN A 113 -12.13 14.48 -7.53
CA ASN A 113 -12.20 15.38 -8.69
C ASN A 113 -12.75 14.68 -9.94
N SER A 114 -13.07 13.38 -9.86
CA SER A 114 -13.69 12.65 -10.96
C SER A 114 -15.18 12.94 -11.06
N THR A 115 -15.72 12.93 -12.28
CA THR A 115 -17.14 12.61 -12.56
C THR A 115 -17.23 11.21 -13.17
N GLU A 116 -18.44 10.71 -13.46
CA GLU A 116 -18.63 9.47 -14.23
C GLU A 116 -18.27 9.65 -15.72
N GLU A 117 -18.23 10.89 -16.23
CA GLU A 117 -17.90 11.24 -17.62
C GLU A 117 -16.44 10.92 -17.99
N PHE A 118 -15.57 10.71 -16.99
CA PHE A 118 -14.20 10.24 -17.20
C PHE A 118 -14.13 8.72 -17.47
N LEU A 119 -15.25 8.00 -17.38
CA LEU A 119 -15.35 6.59 -17.77
C LEU A 119 -15.74 6.52 -19.25
N ASN A 120 -14.90 5.85 -20.06
CA ASN A 120 -15.13 5.65 -21.49
C ASN A 120 -16.18 4.55 -21.78
N PHE A 121 -17.09 4.26 -20.85
CA PHE A 121 -18.12 3.22 -20.90
C PHE A 121 -19.28 3.57 -19.95
N ASP A 122 -20.48 3.02 -20.16
CA ASP A 122 -21.60 3.20 -19.22
C ASP A 122 -21.28 2.50 -17.88
N PRO A 123 -21.28 3.21 -16.74
CA PRO A 123 -21.03 2.61 -15.43
C PRO A 123 -21.95 1.43 -15.09
N LYS A 124 -23.16 1.38 -15.64
CA LYS A 124 -24.17 0.32 -15.41
C LYS A 124 -23.81 -1.00 -16.09
N ASP A 125 -23.14 -0.92 -17.25
CA ASP A 125 -22.71 -2.06 -18.06
C ASP A 125 -21.21 -2.37 -17.85
N SER A 126 -20.61 -1.84 -16.78
CA SER A 126 -19.18 -2.03 -16.53
C SER A 126 -18.84 -3.49 -16.25
N PRO A 127 -17.80 -4.05 -16.89
CA PRO A 127 -17.34 -5.41 -16.61
C PRO A 127 -16.63 -5.54 -15.25
N PHE A 128 -16.31 -4.42 -14.59
CA PHE A 128 -15.49 -4.36 -13.37
C PHE A 128 -16.15 -3.52 -12.29
N SER A 129 -15.75 -3.72 -11.03
CA SER A 129 -16.28 -2.93 -9.92
C SER A 129 -15.84 -1.46 -10.02
N ILE A 130 -16.73 -0.54 -9.62
CA ILE A 130 -16.46 0.90 -9.60
C ILE A 130 -16.67 1.42 -8.17
N TYR A 131 -15.68 2.12 -7.62
CA TYR A 131 -15.77 2.73 -6.28
C TYR A 131 -15.50 4.24 -6.32
N ARG A 132 -16.36 5.04 -5.70
CA ARG A 132 -16.05 6.44 -5.37
C ARG A 132 -15.35 6.51 -4.02
N THR A 133 -14.30 7.33 -3.93
CA THR A 133 -13.30 7.27 -2.86
C THR A 133 -12.88 8.67 -2.41
N GLU A 134 -12.31 8.80 -1.20
CA GLU A 134 -11.86 10.10 -0.67
C GLU A 134 -10.46 10.53 -1.16
N ARG A 135 -9.82 9.81 -2.10
CA ARG A 135 -8.51 10.21 -2.63
C ARG A 135 -8.64 11.39 -3.60
N GLY A 136 -7.63 12.23 -3.66
CA GLY A 136 -7.50 13.23 -4.72
C GLY A 136 -7.30 12.61 -6.11
N GLY A 137 -7.41 13.46 -7.13
CA GLY A 137 -7.29 13.07 -8.53
C GLY A 137 -8.61 12.57 -9.14
N GLU A 138 -8.52 12.13 -10.40
CA GLU A 138 -9.64 11.72 -11.25
C GLU A 138 -9.87 10.20 -11.14
N VAL A 139 -10.36 9.57 -12.20
CA VAL A 139 -10.48 8.11 -12.31
C VAL A 139 -9.10 7.45 -12.38
N THR A 140 -8.96 6.24 -11.81
CA THR A 140 -7.84 5.35 -12.12
C THR A 140 -8.30 3.88 -12.11
N TYR A 141 -7.45 3.01 -12.64
CA TYR A 141 -7.68 1.57 -12.72
C TYR A 141 -6.64 0.82 -11.88
N HIS A 142 -7.07 -0.27 -11.26
CA HIS A 142 -6.19 -1.26 -10.64
C HIS A 142 -6.54 -2.66 -11.12
N GLY A 143 -5.54 -3.53 -11.25
CA GLY A 143 -5.75 -4.92 -11.62
C GLY A 143 -4.54 -5.83 -11.32
N PRO A 144 -4.61 -7.12 -11.69
CA PRO A 144 -3.51 -8.06 -11.50
C PRO A 144 -2.23 -7.62 -12.22
N GLY A 145 -1.07 -7.83 -11.59
CA GLY A 145 0.24 -7.36 -12.04
C GLY A 145 0.60 -5.93 -11.62
N GLN A 146 -0.33 -5.21 -10.98
CA GLN A 146 -0.15 -3.86 -10.47
C GLN A 146 -0.06 -3.90 -8.94
N ILE A 147 1.15 -3.69 -8.42
CA ILE A 147 1.39 -3.50 -6.99
C ILE A 147 0.81 -2.15 -6.59
N VAL A 148 -0.09 -2.19 -5.61
CA VAL A 148 -0.66 -1.01 -4.95
C VAL A 148 -0.12 -0.94 -3.53
N MET A 149 0.38 0.24 -3.18
CA MET A 149 0.91 0.57 -1.86
C MET A 149 0.05 1.63 -1.18
N TYR A 150 -0.28 1.37 0.09
CA TYR A 150 -1.01 2.27 0.98
C TYR A 150 -0.14 2.64 2.20
N PRO A 151 0.68 3.71 2.10
CA PRO A 151 1.37 4.27 3.25
C PRO A 151 0.40 5.03 4.14
N ILE A 152 0.36 4.67 5.43
CA ILE A 152 -0.47 5.29 6.47
C ILE A 152 0.50 5.86 7.52
N ILE A 153 0.89 7.12 7.31
CA ILE A 153 2.01 7.77 7.99
C ILE A 153 1.52 8.83 8.98
N ASN A 154 2.08 8.83 10.20
CA ASN A 154 1.87 9.91 11.15
C ASN A 154 2.83 11.08 10.85
N LEU A 155 2.35 12.08 10.09
CA LEU A 155 3.16 13.23 9.68
C LEU A 155 3.71 14.07 10.85
N ARG A 156 3.17 13.96 12.07
CA ARG A 156 3.75 14.62 13.27
C ARG A 156 5.13 14.06 13.63
N ASN A 157 5.37 12.79 13.34
CA ASN A 157 6.69 12.18 13.52
C ASN A 157 7.68 12.72 12.48
N HIS A 158 7.23 13.07 11.27
CA HIS A 158 8.08 13.44 10.14
C HIS A 158 8.07 14.95 9.88
N LYS A 159 7.32 15.41 8.88
CA LYS A 159 7.07 16.80 8.57
C LYS A 159 5.58 16.95 8.30
N MET A 160 4.92 17.89 8.99
CA MET A 160 3.50 18.20 8.79
C MET A 160 3.27 19.03 7.52
N ASP A 161 3.63 18.45 6.38
CA ASP A 161 3.61 19.08 5.06
C ASP A 161 3.19 18.05 4.01
N LEU A 162 2.03 18.28 3.38
CA LEU A 162 1.47 17.40 2.37
C LEU A 162 2.33 17.36 1.10
N HIS A 163 2.93 18.48 0.68
CA HIS A 163 3.79 18.51 -0.50
C HIS A 163 5.06 17.71 -0.26
N TRP A 164 5.66 17.84 0.93
CA TRP A 164 6.80 17.00 1.33
C TRP A 164 6.43 15.50 1.29
N TYR A 165 5.26 15.13 1.83
CA TYR A 165 4.80 13.73 1.80
C TYR A 165 4.67 13.21 0.36
N LEU A 166 4.01 13.96 -0.53
CA LEU A 166 3.85 13.56 -1.93
C LEU A 166 5.20 13.46 -2.65
N ARG A 167 6.10 14.45 -2.48
CA ARG A 167 7.46 14.41 -3.05
C ARG A 167 8.28 13.24 -2.50
N ALA A 168 8.09 12.85 -1.25
CA ALA A 168 8.74 11.67 -0.65
C ALA A 168 8.24 10.35 -1.25
N LEU A 169 6.94 10.23 -1.55
CA LEU A 169 6.40 9.06 -2.27
C LEU A 169 6.95 8.97 -3.70
N GLU A 170 7.00 10.09 -4.43
CA GLU A 170 7.64 10.16 -5.75
C GLU A 170 9.11 9.70 -5.70
N GLU A 171 9.85 10.08 -4.65
CA GLU A 171 11.26 9.71 -4.47
C GLU A 171 11.43 8.20 -4.28
N VAL A 172 10.53 7.56 -3.53
CA VAL A 172 10.54 6.10 -3.36
C VAL A 172 10.37 5.39 -4.72
N ILE A 173 9.43 5.84 -5.56
CA ILE A 173 9.23 5.27 -6.90
C ILE A 173 10.48 5.46 -7.76
N ILE A 174 11.00 6.69 -7.87
CA ILE A 174 12.19 7.00 -8.67
C ILE A 174 13.39 6.14 -8.25
N ARG A 175 13.62 6.01 -6.94
CA ARG A 175 14.73 5.21 -6.41
C ARG A 175 14.53 3.70 -6.62
N VAL A 176 13.31 3.18 -6.56
CA VAL A 176 13.02 1.77 -6.90
C VAL A 176 13.26 1.51 -8.39
N LEU A 177 12.73 2.36 -9.27
CA LEU A 177 12.94 2.26 -10.72
C LEU A 177 14.42 2.30 -11.11
N SER A 178 15.17 3.26 -10.56
CA SER A 178 16.60 3.41 -10.83
C SER A 178 17.44 2.25 -10.25
N SER A 179 17.22 1.87 -8.99
CA SER A 179 18.08 0.88 -8.31
C SER A 179 17.77 -0.58 -8.67
N THR A 180 16.51 -0.91 -8.96
CA THR A 180 16.07 -2.31 -9.18
C THR A 180 15.93 -2.65 -10.66
N PHE A 181 15.56 -1.67 -11.49
CA PHE A 181 15.26 -1.88 -12.91
C PHE A 181 16.18 -1.07 -13.85
N SER A 182 17.08 -0.25 -13.31
CA SER A 182 17.92 0.68 -14.07
C SER A 182 17.13 1.67 -14.94
N ILE A 183 15.86 1.91 -14.61
CA ILE A 183 14.98 2.84 -15.33
C ILE A 183 15.16 4.23 -14.74
N ASN A 184 15.55 5.19 -15.58
CA ASN A 184 15.60 6.59 -15.20
C ASN A 184 14.20 7.20 -15.28
N ALA A 185 13.72 7.75 -14.16
CA ALA A 185 12.42 8.40 -14.05
C ALA A 185 12.56 9.75 -13.33
N ASN A 186 11.79 10.74 -13.77
CA ASN A 186 11.87 12.12 -13.27
C ASN A 186 10.49 12.65 -12.87
N ARG A 187 10.46 13.71 -12.07
CA ARG A 187 9.24 14.46 -11.75
C ARG A 187 8.85 15.37 -12.92
N VAL A 188 7.56 15.59 -13.12
CA VAL A 188 7.05 16.65 -14.00
C VAL A 188 6.41 17.72 -13.14
N ASP A 189 6.85 18.97 -13.29
CA ASP A 189 6.24 20.08 -12.55
C ASP A 189 4.82 20.35 -13.03
N GLY A 190 3.94 20.70 -12.09
CA GLY A 190 2.50 20.87 -12.32
C GLY A 190 1.65 19.60 -12.16
N PHE A 191 2.24 18.40 -12.17
CA PHE A 191 1.52 17.13 -12.03
C PHE A 191 1.83 16.40 -10.72
N ASN A 192 0.96 16.58 -9.70
CA ASN A 192 1.08 15.88 -8.42
C ASN A 192 0.97 14.36 -8.60
N GLY A 193 2.04 13.61 -8.33
CA GLY A 193 2.08 12.15 -8.51
C GLY A 193 2.34 11.68 -9.95
N GLY A 194 2.63 12.59 -10.89
CA GLY A 194 3.01 12.24 -12.26
C GLY A 194 4.51 12.01 -12.41
N LEU A 195 4.95 10.77 -12.63
CA LEU A 195 6.29 10.51 -13.14
C LEU A 195 6.35 10.76 -14.66
N GLY A 196 7.38 11.48 -15.06
CA GLY A 196 7.65 11.82 -16.46
C GLY A 196 8.31 10.70 -17.25
N ARG A 197 8.63 11.02 -18.51
CA ARG A 197 9.18 10.09 -19.52
C ARG A 197 10.24 9.15 -18.93
N TYR A 198 9.99 7.85 -19.10
CA TYR A 198 10.95 6.79 -18.85
C TYR A 198 11.95 6.71 -20.01
N SER A 199 13.24 6.64 -19.68
CA SER A 199 14.31 6.34 -20.64
C SER A 199 14.98 5.03 -20.26
N LEU A 200 15.18 4.15 -21.24
CA LEU A 200 16.10 3.01 -21.19
C LEU A 200 17.48 3.45 -21.68
#